data_AF-A0A6B2H498-F1
#
_entry.id   AF-A0A6B2H498-F1
#
_cell.length_a   1.000
_cell.length_b   1.000
_cell.length_c   1.000
_cell.angle_alpha   90.00
_cell.angle_beta   90.00
_cell.angle_gamma   90.00
#
_symmetry.space_group_name_H-M   'P 1'
#
loop_
_entity.id
_entity.type
_entity.pdbx_description
1 polymer ?
#
loop_
_entity_poly.entity_id
_entity_poly.type
_entity_poly.pdbx_seq_one_letter_code
_entity_poly.pdbx_strand_id
1 'polypeptide(L)'
;MPHQPHYTSLATQVFSQYLDQAIDLETLILKLREIELQLLSDEEEDDDEVSTKQVWFRFFDGDAMQTTISDIENELSDSSHPSSKILLRGIAFGLANNELQVHFG
;
A
#
# COMPACT_ATOMS: atom_id res chain seq x y z
N MET A 1 13.86 -11.00 3.00
CA MET A 1 12.90 -10.14 3.72
C MET A 1 11.92 -10.99 4.54
N PRO A 2 12.28 -11.44 5.76
CA PRO A 2 11.43 -12.30 6.58
C PRO A 2 10.11 -11.63 7.06
N HIS A 3 10.00 -10.29 6.99
CA HIS A 3 8.83 -9.52 7.48
C HIS A 3 7.80 -9.16 6.40
N GLN A 4 8.13 -9.33 5.10
CA GLN A 4 7.27 -8.95 3.98
C GLN A 4 5.85 -9.57 4.01
N PRO A 5 5.65 -10.84 4.43
CA PRO A 5 4.32 -11.43 4.54
C PRO A 5 3.43 -10.77 5.62
N HIS A 6 4.04 -10.30 6.71
CA HIS A 6 3.33 -9.62 7.79
C HIS A 6 2.78 -8.27 7.32
N TYR A 7 3.65 -7.44 6.73
CA TYR A 7 3.27 -6.13 6.21
C TYR A 7 2.27 -6.22 5.06
N THR A 8 2.39 -7.25 4.21
CA THR A 8 1.38 -7.54 3.19
C THR A 8 0.02 -7.85 3.80
N SER A 9 -0.02 -8.61 4.89
CA SER A 9 -1.27 -8.93 5.59
C SER A 9 -1.91 -7.69 6.23
N LEU A 10 -1.10 -6.81 6.83
CA LEU A 10 -1.57 -5.54 7.38
C LEU A 10 -2.14 -4.62 6.29
N ALA A 11 -1.40 -4.42 5.20
CA ALA A 11 -1.87 -3.61 4.08
C ALA A 11 -3.18 -4.18 3.48
N THR A 12 -3.28 -5.51 3.35
CA THR A 12 -4.50 -6.19 2.90
C THR A 12 -5.70 -5.83 3.78
N GLN A 13 -5.53 -5.85 5.10
CA GLN A 13 -6.60 -5.49 6.03
C GLN A 13 -6.99 -4.02 5.91
N VAL A 14 -6.00 -3.12 5.81
CA VAL A 14 -6.24 -1.68 5.71
C VAL A 14 -6.99 -1.33 4.42
N PHE A 15 -6.57 -1.87 3.27
CA PHE A 15 -7.30 -1.65 2.01
C PHE A 15 -8.70 -2.28 2.03
N SER A 16 -8.87 -3.46 2.63
CA SER A 16 -10.20 -4.06 2.79
C SER A 16 -11.14 -3.16 3.59
N GLN A 17 -10.66 -2.62 4.72
CA GLN A 17 -11.43 -1.67 5.53
C GLN A 17 -11.84 -0.42 4.74
N TYR A 18 -10.96 0.08 3.87
CA TYR A 18 -11.26 1.23 3.03
C TYR A 18 -12.29 0.91 1.94
N LEU A 19 -12.17 -0.25 1.26
CA LEU A 19 -13.15 -0.68 0.25
C LEU A 19 -14.54 -0.92 0.85
N ASP A 20 -14.58 -1.43 2.08
CA ASP A 20 -15.82 -1.64 2.85
C ASP A 20 -16.38 -0.34 3.45
N GLN A 21 -15.73 0.82 3.19
CA GLN A 21 -16.09 2.14 3.72
C GLN A 21 -16.08 2.20 5.25
N ALA A 22 -15.34 1.31 5.91
CA ALA A 22 -15.16 1.30 7.36
C ALA A 22 -14.15 2.37 7.82
N ILE A 23 -13.27 2.81 6.92
CA ILE A 23 -12.33 3.93 7.12
C ILE A 23 -12.36 4.85 5.91
N ASP A 24 -12.02 6.13 6.11
CA ASP A 24 -11.89 7.12 5.04
C ASP A 24 -10.47 7.16 4.44
N LEU A 25 -10.27 8.02 3.43
CA LEU A 25 -8.98 8.17 2.76
C LEU A 25 -7.90 8.68 3.71
N GLU A 26 -8.22 9.65 4.57
CA GLU A 26 -7.26 10.18 5.55
C GLU A 26 -6.76 9.07 6.48
N THR A 27 -7.67 8.26 7.00
CA THR A 27 -7.34 7.11 7.86
C THR A 27 -6.58 6.03 7.09
N LEU A 28 -6.93 5.76 5.83
CA LEU A 28 -6.17 4.85 4.96
C LEU A 28 -4.71 5.29 4.86
N ILE A 29 -4.46 6.55 4.47
CA ILE A 29 -3.11 7.08 4.28
C ILE A 29 -2.32 7.05 5.59
N LEU A 30 -2.94 7.42 6.72
CA LEU A 30 -2.29 7.37 8.02
C LEU A 30 -1.82 5.94 8.36
N LYS A 31 -2.68 4.94 8.20
CA LYS A 31 -2.33 3.54 8.46
C LYS A 31 -1.25 2.99 7.52
N LEU A 32 -1.26 3.37 6.25
CA LEU A 32 -0.21 2.98 5.31
C LEU A 32 1.14 3.61 5.68
N ARG A 33 1.16 4.86 6.15
CA ARG A 33 2.38 5.52 6.66
C ARG A 33 2.87 4.90 7.97
N GLU A 34 1.98 4.44 8.84
CA GLU A 34 2.36 3.67 10.03
C GLU A 34 3.05 2.35 9.64
N ILE A 35 2.54 1.65 8.63
CA ILE A 35 3.18 0.44 8.08
C ILE A 35 4.57 0.78 7.52
N GLU A 36 4.71 1.87 6.77
CA GLU A 36 6.00 2.33 6.24
C GLU A 36 6.99 2.65 7.35
N LEU A 37 6.58 3.35 8.42
CA LEU A 37 7.42 3.64 9.57
C LEU A 37 7.87 2.39 10.32
N GLN A 38 6.97 1.42 10.50
CA GLN A 38 7.31 0.14 11.14
C GLN A 38 8.31 -0.65 10.29
N LEU A 39 8.10 -0.71 8.99
CA LEU A 39 8.98 -1.41 8.07
C LEU A 39 10.37 -0.74 8.01
N LEU A 40 10.42 0.59 7.96
CA LEU A 40 11.66 1.37 8.09
C LEU A 40 12.41 1.04 9.40
N SER A 41 11.69 1.00 10.52
CA SER A 41 12.29 0.69 11.83
C SER A 41 12.84 -0.74 11.90
N ASP A 42 12.13 -1.70 11.30
CA ASP A 42 12.57 -3.10 11.22
C ASP A 42 13.78 -3.28 10.27
N GLU A 43 13.94 -2.43 9.25
CA GLU A 43 15.10 -2.46 8.34
C GLU A 43 16.31 -1.65 8.84
N GLU A 44 16.11 -0.61 9.66
CA GLU A 44 17.18 0.17 10.31
C GLU A 44 18.04 -0.68 11.26
N GLU A 45 17.55 -1.84 11.72
CA GLU A 45 18.40 -2.79 12.47
C GLU A 45 19.49 -3.46 11.60
N ASP A 46 19.37 -3.42 10.25
CA ASP A 46 20.21 -4.20 9.33
C ASP A 46 21.07 -3.36 8.35
N ASP A 47 20.85 -2.05 8.13
CA ASP A 47 21.61 -1.29 7.12
C ASP A 47 21.68 0.25 7.37
N ASP A 48 22.85 0.88 7.14
CA ASP A 48 23.10 2.33 7.35
C ASP A 48 22.57 3.24 6.21
N GLU A 49 21.93 2.69 5.16
CA GLU A 49 21.46 3.41 3.95
C GLU A 49 19.93 3.67 3.89
N VAL A 50 19.24 3.78 5.03
CA VAL A 50 17.76 3.75 5.09
C VAL A 50 17.07 5.02 4.57
N SER A 51 17.81 6.11 4.32
CA SER A 51 17.19 7.42 4.07
C SER A 51 16.50 7.61 2.71
N THR A 52 16.50 6.63 1.80
CA THR A 52 15.93 6.77 0.45
C THR A 52 14.92 5.69 0.04
N LYS A 53 14.72 4.67 0.88
CA LYS A 53 13.81 3.56 0.57
C LYS A 53 12.35 4.00 0.82
N GLN A 54 11.44 3.62 -0.06
CA GLN A 54 10.01 3.96 0.05
C GLN A 54 9.15 2.70 -0.05
N VAL A 55 8.02 2.69 0.66
CA VAL A 55 7.03 1.61 0.50
C VAL A 55 6.22 1.81 -0.79
N TRP A 56 6.11 0.74 -1.55
CA TRP A 56 5.24 0.67 -2.73
C TRP A 56 4.45 -0.63 -2.76
N PHE A 57 3.31 -0.59 -3.45
CA PHE A 57 2.35 -1.68 -3.54
C PHE A 57 2.26 -2.19 -4.96
N ARG A 58 2.07 -3.51 -5.08
CA ARG A 58 1.69 -4.18 -6.31
C ARG A 58 0.38 -4.90 -6.08
N PHE A 59 -0.64 -4.61 -6.88
CA PHE A 59 -1.99 -5.14 -6.60
C PHE A 59 -2.26 -6.49 -7.26
N PHE A 60 -1.68 -6.78 -8.43
CA PHE A 60 -1.88 -8.05 -9.12
C PHE A 60 -0.63 -8.51 -9.87
N ASP A 61 -0.57 -9.80 -10.20
CA ASP A 61 0.56 -10.32 -10.96
C ASP A 61 0.53 -9.80 -12.41
N GLY A 62 1.67 -9.28 -12.89
CA GLY A 62 1.76 -8.53 -14.14
C GLY A 62 1.44 -7.04 -14.04
N ASP A 63 1.10 -6.53 -12.84
CA ASP A 63 1.10 -5.10 -12.57
C ASP A 63 2.54 -4.56 -12.60
N ALA A 64 2.81 -3.71 -13.58
CA ALA A 64 4.11 -3.05 -13.75
C ALA A 64 4.19 -1.72 -12.98
N MET A 65 3.08 -1.25 -12.41
CA MET A 65 3.07 0.00 -11.66
C MET A 65 3.55 -0.25 -10.24
N GLN A 66 4.56 0.51 -9.85
CA GLN A 66 4.91 0.70 -8.45
C GLN A 66 4.01 1.82 -7.94
N THR A 67 2.99 1.48 -7.16
CA THR A 67 2.10 2.48 -6.58
C THR A 67 2.59 2.85 -5.19
N THR A 68 3.02 4.10 -4.99
CA THR A 68 3.43 4.61 -3.68
C THR A 68 2.24 5.07 -2.84
N ILE A 69 2.45 5.33 -1.55
CA ILE A 69 1.43 5.94 -0.67
C ILE A 69 0.98 7.30 -1.22
N SER A 70 1.92 8.10 -1.76
CA SER A 70 1.60 9.40 -2.36
C SER A 70 0.77 9.28 -3.62
N ASP A 71 1.00 8.25 -4.45
CA ASP A 71 0.16 7.99 -5.63
C ASP A 71 -1.26 7.63 -5.21
N ILE A 72 -1.42 6.80 -4.17
CA ILE A 72 -2.73 6.44 -3.61
C ILE A 72 -3.46 7.68 -3.09
N GLU A 73 -2.78 8.52 -2.30
CA GLU A 73 -3.35 9.76 -1.76
C GLU A 73 -3.82 10.68 -2.90
N ASN A 74 -2.96 10.90 -3.89
CA ASN A 74 -3.27 11.75 -5.04
C ASN A 74 -4.43 11.19 -5.88
N GLU A 75 -4.39 9.91 -6.26
CA GLU A 75 -5.38 9.32 -7.13
C GLU A 75 -6.74 9.13 -6.45
N LEU A 76 -6.78 8.88 -5.14
CA LEU A 76 -8.03 8.71 -4.40
C LEU A 76 -8.61 10.02 -3.88
N SER A 77 -7.84 11.12 -3.86
CA SER A 77 -8.32 12.43 -3.44
C SER A 77 -9.48 12.97 -4.30
N ASP A 78 -9.52 12.61 -5.58
CA ASP A 78 -10.61 12.93 -6.50
C ASP A 78 -11.30 11.65 -7.03
N SER A 79 -12.33 11.22 -6.30
CA SER A 79 -13.17 10.07 -6.67
C SER A 79 -13.90 10.21 -8.02
N SER A 80 -13.96 11.41 -8.59
CA SER A 80 -14.56 11.64 -9.91
C SER A 80 -13.59 11.30 -11.05
N HIS A 81 -12.29 11.35 -10.79
CA HIS A 81 -11.24 11.14 -11.79
C HIS A 81 -11.18 9.66 -12.24
N PRO A 82 -10.96 9.39 -13.54
CA PRO A 82 -10.85 8.02 -14.04
C PRO A 82 -9.74 7.19 -13.37
N SER A 83 -8.62 7.80 -13.00
CA SER A 83 -7.51 7.08 -12.32
C SER A 83 -7.95 6.51 -10.99
N SER A 84 -8.67 7.29 -10.17
CA SER A 84 -9.26 6.83 -8.90
C SER A 84 -10.05 5.53 -9.06
N LYS A 85 -10.90 5.47 -10.09
CA LYS A 85 -11.73 4.28 -10.39
C LYS A 85 -10.89 3.09 -10.86
N ILE A 86 -9.80 3.33 -11.59
CA ILE A 86 -8.88 2.29 -12.04
C ILE A 86 -8.12 1.73 -10.83
N LEU A 87 -7.58 2.60 -9.99
CA LEU A 87 -6.87 2.21 -8.78
C LEU A 87 -7.77 1.41 -7.83
N LEU A 88 -8.99 1.89 -7.55
CA LEU A 88 -9.97 1.16 -6.72
C LEU A 88 -10.27 -0.23 -7.26
N ARG A 89 -10.38 -0.38 -8.58
CA ARG A 89 -10.58 -1.70 -9.21
C ARG A 89 -9.35 -2.58 -9.07
N GLY A 90 -8.15 -2.01 -9.24
CA GLY A 90 -6.88 -2.72 -9.03
C GLY A 90 -6.76 -3.24 -7.60
N ILE A 91 -7.01 -2.37 -6.61
CA ILE A 91 -7.04 -2.75 -5.18
C ILE A 91 -8.05 -3.88 -4.94
N ALA A 92 -9.29 -3.71 -5.39
CA ALA A 92 -10.34 -4.71 -5.19
C ALA A 92 -10.00 -6.07 -5.84
N PHE A 93 -9.44 -6.03 -7.06
CA PHE A 93 -9.01 -7.24 -7.75
C PHE A 93 -7.86 -7.93 -7.01
N GLY A 94 -6.85 -7.16 -6.60
CA GLY A 94 -5.70 -7.68 -5.87
C GLY A 94 -6.07 -8.35 -4.56
N LEU A 95 -6.95 -7.72 -3.78
CA LEU A 95 -7.46 -8.29 -2.53
C LEU A 95 -8.27 -9.56 -2.77
N ALA A 96 -9.16 -9.57 -3.77
CA ALA A 96 -10.01 -10.72 -4.06
C ALA A 96 -9.21 -11.97 -4.47
N ASN A 97 -8.03 -11.79 -5.08
CA ASN A 97 -7.16 -12.88 -5.51
C ASN A 97 -6.00 -13.16 -4.54
N ASN A 98 -5.89 -12.41 -3.43
CA ASN A 98 -4.73 -12.44 -2.51
C ASN A 98 -3.40 -12.16 -3.22
N GLU A 99 -3.41 -11.24 -4.19
CA GLU A 99 -2.24 -10.88 -5.00
C GLU A 99 -1.56 -9.57 -4.58
N LEU A 100 -2.16 -8.84 -3.63
CA LEU A 100 -1.54 -7.65 -3.05
C LEU A 100 -0.17 -8.02 -2.47
N GLN A 101 0.83 -7.20 -2.79
CA GLN A 101 2.17 -7.31 -2.22
C GLN A 101 2.68 -5.94 -1.80
N VAL A 102 3.32 -5.92 -0.64
CA VAL A 102 4.06 -4.76 -0.14
C VAL A 102 5.54 -4.97 -0.46
N HIS A 103 6.16 -3.93 -0.98
CA HIS A 103 7.58 -3.90 -1.32
C HIS A 103 8.22 -2.66 -0.71
N PHE A 104 9.53 -2.75 -0.51
CA PHE A 104 10.34 -1.68 0.04
C PHE A 104 11.67 -1.65 -0.68
N GLY A 105 12.08 -0.46 -1.14
CA GLY A 105 13.32 -0.26 -1.88
C GLY A 105 13.40 1.09 -2.55
#